data_AF-A0A353BYE6-F1
#
_entry.id   AF-A0A353BYE6-F1
#
_cell.length_a   1.000
_cell.length_b   1.000
_cell.length_c   1.000
_cell.angle_alpha   90.00
_cell.angle_beta   90.00
_cell.angle_gamma   90.00
#
_symmetry.space_group_name_H-M   'P 1'
#
loop_
_entity.id
_entity.type
_entity.pdbx_description
1 polymer ?
#
loop_
_entity_poly.entity_id
_entity_poly.type
_entity_poly.pdbx_seq_one_letter_code
_entity_poly.pdbx_strand_id
1 'polypeptide(L)'
;MKKAGKIIIGLVGVALGVSLLLMYIHRNQVTVGGNIQPDEITGSIEAQQTDVNVKVAGRVSKVYVDEGDKVMAGQSIAEMEADN
;
A
#
# COMPACT_ATOMS: atom_id res chain seq x y z
N MET A 1 53.31 -18.27 -48.03
CA MET A 1 52.98 -17.99 -46.62
C MET A 1 52.19 -16.68 -46.38
N LYS A 2 51.92 -15.82 -47.37
CA LYS A 2 51.23 -14.52 -47.16
C LYS A 2 49.70 -14.60 -46.98
N LYS A 3 49.06 -15.71 -47.35
CA LYS A 3 47.60 -15.91 -47.22
C LYS A 3 47.19 -16.20 -45.77
N ALA A 4 48.00 -16.98 -45.05
CA ALA A 4 47.75 -17.33 -43.64
C ALA A 4 47.75 -16.09 -42.73
N GLY A 5 48.66 -15.13 -42.95
CA GLY A 5 48.70 -13.88 -42.17
C GLY A 5 47.43 -13.02 -42.33
N LYS A 6 46.85 -12.96 -43.53
CA LYS A 6 45.59 -12.22 -43.78
C LYS A 6 44.38 -12.89 -43.12
N ILE A 7 44.37 -14.22 -43.05
CA ILE A 7 43.31 -14.99 -42.39
C ILE A 7 43.36 -14.76 -40.87
N ILE A 8 44.55 -14.75 -40.28
CA ILE A 8 44.73 -14.48 -38.84
C ILE A 8 44.29 -13.06 -38.48
N ILE A 9 44.66 -12.06 -39.29
CA ILE A 9 44.25 -10.67 -39.08
C ILE A 9 42.72 -10.52 -39.18
N GLY A 10 42.08 -11.21 -40.12
CA GLY A 10 40.62 -11.24 -40.24
C GLY A 10 39.94 -11.85 -39.01
N LEU A 11 40.47 -12.98 -38.51
CA LEU A 11 39.95 -13.65 -37.30
C LEU A 11 40.05 -12.77 -36.06
N VAL A 12 41.18 -12.07 -35.89
CA VAL A 12 41.38 -11.13 -34.75
C VAL A 12 40.41 -9.95 -34.84
N GLY A 13 40.18 -9.41 -36.04
CA GLY A 13 39.20 -8.34 -36.24
C GLY A 13 37.78 -8.77 -35.89
N VAL A 14 37.39 -9.99 -36.27
CA VAL A 14 36.07 -10.55 -35.93
C VAL A 14 35.94 -10.77 -34.42
N ALA A 15 36.97 -11.32 -33.78
CA ALA A 15 36.96 -11.55 -32.33
C ALA A 15 36.84 -10.23 -31.54
N LEU A 16 37.55 -9.17 -31.95
CA LEU A 16 37.44 -7.84 -31.34
C LEU A 16 36.04 -7.23 -31.57
N GLY A 17 35.48 -7.39 -32.76
CA GLY A 17 34.12 -6.92 -33.06
C GLY A 17 33.07 -7.60 -32.18
N VAL A 18 33.17 -8.93 -32.01
CA VAL A 18 32.27 -9.69 -31.13
C VAL A 18 32.45 -9.28 -29.66
N SER A 19 33.69 -9.06 -29.21
CA SER A 19 33.96 -8.59 -27.84
C SER A 19 33.37 -7.21 -27.57
N LEU A 20 33.47 -6.27 -28.52
CA LEU A 20 32.90 -4.93 -28.40
C LEU A 20 31.36 -4.96 -28.46
N LEU A 21 30.78 -5.83 -29.29
CA LEU A 21 29.33 -6.02 -29.37
C LEU A 21 28.78 -6.57 -28.05
N LEU A 22 29.42 -7.59 -27.48
CA LEU A 22 29.03 -8.15 -26.19
C LEU A 22 29.15 -7.09 -25.08
N MET A 23 30.20 -6.27 -25.10
CA MET A 23 30.36 -5.16 -24.14
C MET A 23 29.25 -4.12 -24.30
N TYR A 24 28.86 -3.75 -25.53
CA TYR A 24 27.76 -2.82 -25.77
C TYR A 24 26.43 -3.31 -25.21
N ILE A 25 26.12 -4.61 -25.38
CA ILE A 25 24.88 -5.21 -24.85
C ILE A 25 24.90 -5.31 -23.32
N HIS A 26 26.05 -5.62 -22.71
CA HIS A 26 26.16 -5.72 -21.24
C HIS A 26 26.12 -4.37 -20.52
N ARG A 27 26.48 -3.26 -21.18
CA ARG A 27 26.41 -1.92 -20.57
C ARG A 27 24.98 -1.44 -20.28
N ASN A 28 23.98 -2.07 -20.88
CA ASN A 28 22.56 -1.73 -20.69
C ASN A 28 21.84 -2.59 -19.66
N GLN A 29 22.55 -3.38 -18.86
CA GLN A 29 21.93 -4.06 -17.71
C GLN A 29 21.68 -3.02 -16.61
N VAL A 30 20.51 -2.37 -16.70
CA VAL A 30 19.93 -1.63 -15.59
C VAL A 30 19.58 -2.66 -14.53
N THR A 31 20.39 -2.74 -13.48
CA THR A 31 20.05 -3.46 -12.27
C THR A 31 18.83 -2.78 -11.66
N VAL A 32 17.62 -3.19 -12.06
CA VAL A 32 16.38 -2.88 -11.31
C VAL A 32 16.36 -3.77 -10.07
N GLY A 33 17.43 -3.66 -9.27
CA GLY A 33 17.51 -4.12 -7.90
C GLY A 33 17.12 -2.97 -6.99
N GLY A 34 16.02 -2.29 -7.32
CA GLY A 34 15.39 -1.34 -6.41
C GLY A 34 14.83 -2.17 -5.27
N ASN A 35 15.47 -2.11 -4.11
CA ASN A 35 14.89 -2.57 -2.87
C ASN A 35 13.63 -1.72 -2.67
N ILE A 36 12.47 -2.23 -3.09
CA ILE A 36 11.18 -1.63 -2.78
C ILE A 36 11.00 -1.89 -1.29
N GLN A 37 11.64 -1.04 -0.47
CA GLN A 37 11.24 -0.87 0.91
C GLN A 37 9.81 -0.32 0.80
N PRO A 38 8.79 -1.06 1.23
CA PRO A 38 7.45 -0.51 1.27
C PRO A 38 7.53 0.71 2.18
N ASP A 39 7.14 1.88 1.68
CA ASP A 39 6.97 3.04 2.53
C ASP A 39 5.88 2.67 3.56
N GLU A 40 6.28 2.45 4.81
CA GLU A 40 5.36 2.14 5.90
C GLU A 40 4.60 3.41 6.28
N ILE A 41 3.39 3.55 5.73
CA ILE A 41 2.50 4.65 6.09
C ILE A 41 1.77 4.26 7.38
N THR A 42 2.03 5.00 8.45
CA THR A 42 1.27 4.92 9.70
C THR A 42 0.25 6.04 9.78
N GLY A 43 -0.92 5.74 10.32
CA GLY A 43 -1.99 6.70 10.52
C GLY A 43 -2.98 6.19 11.55
N SER A 44 -3.66 7.13 12.21
CA SER A 44 -4.71 6.82 13.19
C SER A 44 -6.07 7.10 12.58
N ILE A 45 -7.05 6.26 12.90
CA ILE A 45 -8.46 6.49 12.58
C ILE A 45 -9.12 7.00 13.84
N GLU A 46 -9.74 8.18 13.76
CA GLU A 46 -10.45 8.80 14.87
C GLU A 46 -11.97 8.63 14.71
N ALA A 47 -12.65 8.41 15.82
CA ALA A 47 -14.11 8.35 15.88
C ALA A 47 -14.65 9.61 16.58
N GLN A 48 -15.82 10.09 16.12
CA GLN A 48 -16.57 11.10 16.85
C GLN A 48 -17.46 10.40 17.87
N GLN A 49 -17.23 10.67 19.15
CA GLN A 49 -18.04 10.17 20.26
C GLN A 49 -18.93 11.27 20.80
N THR A 50 -20.17 10.92 21.17
CA THR A 50 -21.09 11.81 21.85
C THR A 50 -21.85 11.03 22.89
N ASP A 51 -21.76 11.48 24.14
CA ASP A 51 -22.54 10.91 25.23
C ASP A 51 -23.93 11.54 25.22
N VAL A 52 -24.96 10.69 25.25
CA VAL A 52 -26.37 11.12 25.25
C VAL A 52 -26.93 10.94 26.65
N ASN A 53 -27.65 11.96 27.13
CA ASN A 53 -28.29 11.93 28.44
C ASN A 53 -29.69 12.57 28.37
N VAL A 54 -30.52 12.28 29.36
CA VAL A 54 -31.91 12.75 29.42
C VAL A 54 -32.02 13.95 30.35
N LYS A 55 -32.86 14.92 29.98
CA LYS A 55 -33.01 16.19 30.70
C LYS A 55 -34.04 16.15 31.83
N VAL A 56 -34.73 15.03 32.00
CA VAL A 56 -35.77 14.83 33.01
C VAL A 56 -35.32 13.73 33.97
N ALA A 57 -35.68 13.87 35.24
CA ALA A 57 -35.49 12.81 36.23
C ALA A 57 -36.55 11.72 36.04
N GLY A 58 -36.20 10.48 36.35
CA GLY A 58 -37.08 9.34 36.23
C GLY A 58 -36.33 8.02 36.09
N ARG A 59 -37.07 6.93 35.89
CA ARG A 59 -36.53 5.59 35.69
C ARG A 59 -36.46 5.25 34.21
N VAL A 60 -35.40 4.57 33.77
CA VAL A 60 -35.37 3.96 32.44
C VAL A 60 -36.40 2.84 32.39
N SER A 61 -37.43 3.02 31.56
CA SER A 61 -38.51 2.05 31.36
C SER A 61 -38.09 0.96 30.37
N LYS A 62 -37.45 1.36 29.27
CA LYS A 62 -37.03 0.45 28.20
C LYS A 62 -35.79 0.93 27.47
N VAL A 63 -34.99 -0.02 26.98
CA VAL A 63 -33.87 0.20 26.06
C VAL A 63 -34.16 -0.54 24.75
N TYR A 64 -33.90 0.10 23.61
CA TYR A 64 -34.28 -0.37 22.28
C TYR A 64 -33.11 -0.84 21.41
N VAL A 65 -31.88 -0.65 21.89
CA VAL A 65 -30.65 -0.91 21.14
C VAL A 65 -29.64 -1.66 22.01
N ASP A 66 -28.80 -2.45 21.37
CA ASP A 66 -27.68 -3.16 21.99
C ASP A 66 -26.33 -2.57 21.52
N GLU A 67 -25.25 -2.97 22.19
CA GLU A 67 -23.90 -2.52 21.83
C GLU A 67 -23.51 -2.98 20.42
N GLY A 68 -22.99 -2.04 19.62
CA GLY A 68 -22.60 -2.30 18.23
C GLY A 68 -23.71 -2.09 17.20
N ASP A 69 -24.94 -1.81 17.63
CA ASP A 69 -26.04 -1.50 16.73
C ASP A 69 -25.78 -0.21 15.93
N LYS A 70 -26.18 -0.25 14.65
CA LYS A 70 -26.19 0.94 13.81
C LYS A 70 -27.47 1.72 14.06
N VAL A 71 -27.32 2.98 14.45
CA VAL A 71 -28.43 3.89 14.71
C VAL A 71 -28.42 5.07 13.75
N MET A 72 -29.58 5.71 13.59
CA MET A 72 -29.74 6.93 12.80
C MET A 72 -30.11 8.12 13.70
N ALA A 73 -29.81 9.33 13.24
CA ALA A 73 -30.20 10.54 13.95
C ALA A 73 -31.72 10.60 14.16
N GLY A 74 -32.14 10.85 15.41
CA GLY A 74 -33.55 10.88 15.80
C GLY A 74 -34.17 9.52 16.14
N GLN A 75 -33.43 8.41 16.01
CA GLN A 75 -33.89 7.11 16.45
C GLN A 75 -34.03 7.06 17.97
N SER A 76 -35.16 6.54 18.46
CA SER A 76 -35.36 6.26 19.89
C SER A 76 -34.46 5.12 20.35
N ILE A 77 -33.61 5.38 21.35
CA ILE A 77 -32.67 4.39 21.92
C ILE A 77 -33.11 3.89 23.30
N ALA A 78 -33.87 4.71 24.04
CA ALA A 78 -34.42 4.37 25.34
C ALA A 78 -35.68 5.19 25.62
N GLU A 79 -36.48 4.72 26.57
CA GLU A 79 -37.69 5.37 27.07
C GLU A 79 -37.59 5.56 28.59
N MET A 80 -38.03 6.72 29.06
CA MET A 80 -38.03 7.08 30.48
C MET A 80 -39.44 7.21 31.01
N GLU A 81 -39.66 6.68 32.21
CA GLU A 81 -40.81 6.98 33.04
C GLU A 81 -40.45 8.17 33.93
N ALA A 82 -41.12 9.30 33.71
CA ALA A 82 -40.85 10.53 34.46
C ALA A 82 -41.53 10.47 35.84
N ASP A 83 -40.76 10.80 36.88
CA ASP A 83 -41.30 10.98 38.23
C ASP A 83 -41.98 12.35 38.29
N ASN A 84 -43.31 12.38 38.27
CA ASN A 84 -44.13 13.61 38.32
C ASN A 84 -44.46 13.99 39.77
#